data_AF-A0AAU8DSL4-F1
#
_entry.id   AF-A0AAU8DSL4-F1
#
_cell.length_a   1.000
_cell.length_b   1.000
_cell.length_c   1.000
_cell.angle_alpha   90.00
_cell.angle_beta   90.00
_cell.angle_gamma   90.00
#
_symmetry.space_group_name_H-M   'P 1'
#
loop_
_entity.id
_entity.type
_entity.pdbx_description
1 polymer ?
#
loop_
_entity_poly.entity_id
_entity_poly.type
_entity_poly.pdbx_seq_one_letter_code
_entity_poly.pdbx_strand_id
1 'polypeptide(L)'
;MRKGLLSRSECHRAAKMLQSYLDGELDPTNAAIMASHLEFCRRCGLALSTYRSIKTVIAAVSPSPVDAAAIDRLRAFADQLEASGGEDPA
;
A
#
# COMPACT_ATOMS: atom_id res chain seq x y z
N MET A 1 -15.22 -21.41 15.48
CA MET A 1 -15.48 -21.96 14.13
C MET A 1 -14.19 -21.92 13.33
N ARG A 2 -13.61 -23.09 13.02
CA ARG A 2 -12.31 -23.24 12.33
C ARG A 2 -12.51 -23.09 10.81
N LYS A 3 -12.35 -21.88 10.27
CA LYS A 3 -12.34 -21.60 8.82
C LYS A 3 -11.02 -22.09 8.20
N GLY A 4 -10.85 -23.41 8.12
CA GLY A 4 -9.72 -24.05 7.43
C GLY A 4 -9.72 -23.86 5.91
N LEU A 5 -10.71 -23.17 5.34
CA LEU A 5 -10.86 -22.91 3.90
C LEU A 5 -11.34 -21.47 3.65
N LEU A 6 -10.53 -20.45 3.95
CA LEU A 6 -10.56 -19.25 3.11
C LEU A 6 -9.95 -19.67 1.77
N SER A 7 -10.70 -19.47 0.69
CA SER A 7 -10.48 -20.17 -0.56
C SER A 7 -9.05 -19.90 -1.10
N ARG A 8 -8.48 -20.85 -1.83
CA ARG A 8 -7.18 -20.66 -2.50
C ARG A 8 -7.21 -19.44 -3.44
N SER A 9 -8.37 -19.14 -4.06
CA SER A 9 -8.53 -17.97 -4.92
C SER A 9 -8.61 -16.67 -4.12
N GLU A 10 -9.25 -16.67 -2.94
CA GLU A 10 -9.30 -15.51 -2.05
C GLU A 10 -7.91 -15.15 -1.54
N CYS A 11 -7.12 -16.14 -1.14
CA CYS A 11 -5.73 -15.90 -0.75
C CYS A 11 -4.87 -15.40 -1.92
N HIS A 12 -5.12 -15.88 -3.14
CA HIS A 12 -4.39 -15.43 -4.32
C HIS A 12 -4.75 -13.97 -4.67
N ARG A 13 -6.03 -13.61 -4.55
CA ARG A 13 -6.49 -12.21 -4.66
C ARG A 13 -5.86 -11.35 -3.56
N ALA A 14 -5.86 -11.82 -2.32
CA ALA A 14 -5.26 -11.12 -1.19
C ALA A 14 -3.75 -10.88 -1.42
N ALA A 15 -3.02 -11.89 -1.91
CA ALA A 15 -1.60 -11.75 -2.22
C ALA A 15 -1.32 -10.65 -3.26
N LYS A 16 -2.18 -10.50 -4.28
CA LYS A 16 -2.05 -9.44 -5.30
C LYS A 16 -2.30 -8.04 -4.75
N MET A 17 -3.22 -7.92 -3.79
CA MET A 17 -3.63 -6.64 -3.22
C MET A 17 -2.86 -6.25 -1.95
N LEU A 18 -1.97 -7.13 -1.45
CA LEU A 18 -1.33 -6.97 -0.14
C LEU A 18 -0.41 -5.74 -0.06
N GLN A 19 0.34 -5.43 -1.13
CA GLN A 19 1.23 -4.26 -1.14
C GLN A 19 0.42 -2.96 -1.16
N SER A 20 -0.53 -2.81 -2.08
CA SER A 20 -1.45 -1.65 -2.09
C SER A 20 -2.20 -1.47 -0.78
N TYR A 21 -2.57 -2.56 -0.09
CA TYR A 21 -3.14 -2.47 1.26
C TYR A 21 -2.14 -1.93 2.29
N LEU A 22 -0.88 -2.38 2.23
CA LEU A 22 0.21 -1.91 3.10
C LEU A 22 0.63 -0.47 2.80
N ASP A 23 0.37 0.04 1.61
CA ASP A 23 0.68 1.40 1.16
C ASP A 23 -0.51 2.36 1.35
N GLY A 24 -1.70 1.83 1.67
CA GLY A 24 -2.91 2.64 1.85
C GLY A 24 -3.58 3.06 0.54
N GLU A 25 -3.27 2.38 -0.56
CA GLU A 25 -3.72 2.70 -1.92
C GLU A 25 -4.99 1.97 -2.36
N LEU A 26 -5.52 1.06 -1.52
CA LEU A 26 -6.80 0.41 -1.82
C LEU A 26 -7.96 1.35 -1.55
N ASP A 27 -8.97 1.29 -2.42
CA ASP A 27 -10.27 1.92 -2.12
C ASP A 27 -10.88 1.35 -0.82
N PRO A 28 -11.78 2.09 -0.15
CA PRO A 28 -12.33 1.69 1.14
C PRO A 28 -12.99 0.31 1.15
N THR A 29 -13.62 -0.08 0.03
CA THR A 29 -14.30 -1.38 -0.08
C THR A 29 -13.29 -2.52 -0.10
N ASN A 30 -12.27 -2.40 -0.96
CA ASN A 30 -11.20 -3.38 -1.06
C ASN A 30 -10.35 -3.45 0.21
N ALA A 31 -10.13 -2.32 0.89
CA ALA A 31 -9.45 -2.27 2.18
C ALA A 31 -10.22 -3.05 3.28
N ALA A 32 -11.54 -2.90 3.36
CA ALA A 32 -12.37 -3.62 4.33
C ALA A 32 -12.39 -5.14 4.06
N ILE A 33 -12.50 -5.55 2.79
CA ILE A 33 -12.43 -6.96 2.39
C ILE A 33 -11.07 -7.56 2.78
N MET A 34 -9.98 -6.81 2.52
CA MET A 34 -8.63 -7.24 2.89
C MET A 34 -8.48 -7.38 4.41
N ALA A 35 -8.94 -6.39 5.18
CA ALA A 35 -8.88 -6.43 6.64
C ALA A 35 -9.59 -7.66 7.20
N SER A 36 -10.81 -7.95 6.71
CA SER A 36 -11.56 -9.15 7.08
C SER A 36 -10.78 -10.44 6.74
N HIS A 37 -10.21 -10.55 5.54
CA HIS A 37 -9.43 -11.72 5.17
C HIS A 37 -8.20 -11.91 6.06
N LEU A 38 -7.47 -10.83 6.36
CA LEU A 38 -6.26 -10.86 7.18
C LEU A 38 -6.54 -11.26 8.63
N GLU A 39 -7.71 -10.91 9.16
CA GLU A 39 -8.17 -11.30 10.50
C GLU A 39 -8.36 -12.83 10.61
N PHE A 40 -8.93 -13.46 9.58
CA PHE A 40 -9.29 -14.88 9.63
C PHE A 40 -8.30 -15.83 8.92
N CYS A 41 -7.41 -15.32 8.06
CA CYS A 41 -6.45 -16.13 7.31
C CYS A 41 -5.06 -16.09 7.93
N ARG A 42 -4.68 -17.15 8.67
CA ARG A 42 -3.34 -17.26 9.27
C ARG A 42 -2.21 -17.07 8.24
N ARG A 43 -2.34 -17.64 7.04
CA ARG A 43 -1.29 -17.56 6.01
C ARG A 43 -1.08 -16.12 5.52
N CYS A 44 -2.16 -15.42 5.21
CA CYS A 44 -2.08 -14.04 4.72
C CYS A 44 -1.74 -13.06 5.85
N GLY A 45 -2.23 -13.29 7.07
CA GLY A 45 -1.83 -12.55 8.26
C GLY A 45 -0.33 -12.66 8.55
N LEU A 46 0.25 -13.86 8.40
CA LEU A 46 1.70 -14.05 8.52
C LEU A 46 2.45 -13.25 7.45
N ALA A 47 2.04 -13.33 6.19
CA ALA A 47 2.65 -12.55 5.11
C ALA A 47 2.62 -11.04 5.40
N LEU A 48 1.48 -10.51 5.86
CA LEU A 48 1.34 -9.11 6.27
C LEU A 48 2.36 -8.75 7.38
N SER A 49 2.47 -9.59 8.41
CA SER A 49 3.40 -9.36 9.52
C SER A 49 4.87 -9.35 9.07
N THR A 50 5.24 -10.24 8.14
CA THR A 50 6.57 -10.27 7.54
C THR A 50 6.86 -8.98 6.79
N TYR A 51 5.95 -8.54 5.91
CA TYR A 51 6.15 -7.30 5.17
C TYR A 51 6.21 -6.06 6.07
N ARG A 52 5.38 -5.98 7.11
CA ARG A 52 5.48 -4.91 8.12
C ARG A 52 6.84 -4.89 8.79
N SER A 53 7.35 -6.06 9.18
CA SER A 53 8.67 -6.18 9.80
C SER A 53 9.78 -5.70 8.87
N ILE A 54 9.72 -6.09 7.58
CA ILE A 54 10.66 -5.62 6.56
C ILE A 54 10.60 -4.09 6.42
N LYS A 55 9.40 -3.50 6.30
CA LYS A 55 9.21 -2.04 6.23
C LYS A 55 9.80 -1.32 7.45
N THR A 56 9.55 -1.85 8.65
CA THR A 56 10.10 -1.30 9.90
C THR A 56 11.62 -1.31 9.88
N VAL A 57 12.26 -2.41 9.46
CA VAL A 57 13.72 -2.50 9.37
C VAL A 57 14.27 -1.53 8.32
N ILE A 58 13.67 -1.47 7.13
CA ILE A 58 14.08 -0.53 6.06
C ILE A 58 14.01 0.92 6.54
N ALA A 59 12.93 1.29 7.22
CA ALA A 59 12.75 2.62 7.78
C ALA A 59 13.80 2.94 8.87
N ALA A 60 14.15 1.95 9.70
CA ALA A 60 15.16 2.14 10.75
C ALA A 60 16.58 2.31 10.18
N VAL A 61 16.92 1.63 9.08
CA VAL A 61 18.26 1.71 8.45
C VAL A 61 18.40 2.81 7.41
N SER A 62 17.30 3.49 7.06
CA SER A 62 17.29 4.65 6.16
C SER A 62 17.02 5.94 6.95
N PRO A 63 17.93 6.36 7.86
CA PRO A 63 17.65 7.44 8.80
C PRO A 63 17.70 8.83 8.18
N SER A 64 18.02 8.98 6.89
CA SER A 64 18.13 10.32 6.31
C SER A 64 16.74 10.95 6.26
N PRO A 65 16.48 12.01 7.04
CA PRO A 65 15.24 12.75 6.92
C PRO A 65 15.12 13.25 5.49
N VAL A 66 13.94 13.11 4.90
CA VAL A 66 13.70 13.72 3.59
C VAL A 66 13.79 15.24 3.78
N ASP A 67 14.60 15.90 2.96
CA ASP A 67 14.74 17.35 2.98
C ASP A 67 13.38 18.01 2.71
N ALA A 68 12.85 18.73 3.69
CA ALA A 68 11.57 19.41 3.59
C ALA A 68 11.54 20.40 2.41
N ALA A 69 12.66 21.07 2.12
CA ALA A 69 12.76 22.00 0.99
C ALA A 69 12.70 21.26 -0.37
N ALA A 70 13.17 20.00 -0.43
CA ALA A 70 13.00 19.18 -1.61
C ALA A 70 11.52 18.78 -1.81
N ILE A 71 10.80 18.46 -0.73
CA ILE A 71 9.36 18.17 -0.78
C ILE A 71 8.56 19.38 -1.24
N ASP A 72 8.84 20.57 -0.71
CA ASP A 72 8.12 21.78 -1.08
C ASP A 72 8.35 22.15 -2.56
N ARG A 73 9.58 21.98 -3.06
CA ARG A 73 9.88 22.13 -4.49
C ARG A 73 9.14 21.12 -5.36
N LEU A 74 9.04 19.85 -4.93
CA LEU A 74 8.29 18.82 -5.65
C LEU A 74 6.80 19.14 -5.73
N ARG A 75 6.19 19.64 -4.64
CA ARG A 75 4.78 20.07 -4.61
C ARG A 75 4.55 21.24 -5.55
N ALA A 76 5.36 22.30 -5.45
CA ALA A 76 5.25 23.46 -6.32
C ALA A 76 5.41 23.09 -7.81
N PHE A 77 6.26 22.13 -8.13
CA PHE A 77 6.40 21.61 -9.49
C PHE A 77 5.16 20.85 -9.96
N ALA A 78 4.56 20.00 -9.12
CA ALA A 78 3.32 19.31 -9.45
C ALA A 78 2.17 20.31 -9.72
N ASP A 79 2.03 21.35 -8.90
CA ASP A 79 1.04 22.41 -9.10
C ASP A 79 1.24 23.15 -10.43
N GLN A 80 2.50 23.38 -10.83
CA GLN A 80 2.83 23.99 -12.13
C GLN A 80 2.47 23.08 -13.31
N LEU A 81 2.68 21.76 -13.20
CA LEU A 81 2.28 20.80 -14.24
C LEU A 81 0.76 20.81 -14.44
N GLU A 82 -0.01 20.79 -13.35
CA GLU A 82 -1.47 20.89 -13.40
C GLU A 82 -1.95 22.22 -14.01
N ALA A 83 -1.31 23.34 -13.63
CA ALA A 83 -1.64 24.66 -14.15
C ALA A 83 -1.24 24.86 -15.62
N SER A 84 -0.20 24.17 -16.09
CA SER A 84 0.29 24.31 -17.46
C SER A 84 -0.58 23.59 -18.49
N GLY A 85 -1.43 22.64 -18.09
CA GLY A 85 -2.30 21.87 -18.99
C GLY A 85 -1.50 20.98 -19.96
N GLY A 86 -1.79 19.69 -20.10
CA GLY A 86 -3.12 19.26 -20.50
C GLY A 86 -3.48 19.65 -21.94
N GLU A 87 -2.57 20.22 -22.74
CA GLU A 87 -2.73 20.26 -24.21
C GLU A 87 -2.42 18.87 -24.78
N ASP A 88 -3.46 18.03 -24.84
CA ASP A 88 -3.48 16.90 -25.77
C ASP A 88 -3.51 17.48 -27.19
N PRO A 89 -2.49 17.26 -28.03
CA PRO A 89 -2.56 17.70 -29.42
C PRO A 89 -3.65 16.88 -30.13
N ALA A 90 -4.64 17.59 -30.65
CA ALA A 90 -5.79 17.05 -31.39
C ALA A 90 -5.40 16.17 -32.59
#